data_AF-A0A0C3B4H5-F1
#
_entry.id   AF-A0A0C3B4H5-F1
#
_cell.length_a   1.000
_cell.length_b   1.000
_cell.length_c   1.000
_cell.angle_alpha   90.00
_cell.angle_beta   90.00
_cell.angle_gamma   90.00
#
_symmetry.space_group_name_H-M   'P 1'
#
loop_
_entity.id
_entity.type
_entity.pdbx_description
1 polymer ?
#
loop_
_entity_poly.entity_id
_entity_poly.type
_entity_poly.pdbx_seq_one_letter_code
_entity_poly.pdbx_strand_id
1 'polypeptide(L)'
;MAQPAVYRSAVPSIATLHPNLPQSLIQSLHLDQEIAQGDIQQNQLAEESEHVAAALSSIHANGYKPAVTHDVKATAINRAVTLRNTHAQTQFHCDDLTEIRNILLDLQRRAIQQEAIMTNARIIKRNQHLRSTTPDAALTAPVKEITGSGLNLVTVINGVAPAAAIANVNPAHNPIAVGTAHPNFDPTSMTSNDVYKLIVWYNQDYGIFPADSLGARRDKVMHWLTTPIF
;
A
#
# COMPACT_ATOMS: atom_id res chain seq x y z
N MET A 1 11.42 23.94 21.66
CA MET A 1 10.90 23.05 22.73
C MET A 1 10.80 21.65 22.14
N ALA A 2 11.39 20.63 22.77
CA ALA A 2 11.28 19.25 22.29
C ALA A 2 9.82 18.80 22.41
N GLN A 3 9.27 18.15 21.37
CA GLN A 3 7.92 17.60 21.44
C GLN A 3 7.89 16.39 22.38
N PRO A 4 6.87 16.28 23.24
CA PRO A 4 6.71 15.10 24.09
C PRO A 4 6.34 13.89 23.24
N ALA A 5 6.85 12.71 23.59
CA ALA A 5 6.63 11.48 22.84
C ALA A 5 5.54 10.62 23.48
N VAL A 6 4.73 9.96 22.65
CA VAL A 6 3.68 9.02 23.10
C VAL A 6 4.17 7.59 22.92
N TYR A 7 4.21 6.83 24.00
CA TYR A 7 4.69 5.45 23.96
C TYR A 7 3.60 4.49 23.50
N ARG A 8 3.82 3.81 22.37
CA ARG A 8 2.82 2.91 21.76
C ARG A 8 2.70 1.55 22.47
N SER A 9 3.68 1.21 23.29
CA SER A 9 3.72 -0.01 24.10
C SER A 9 4.36 0.32 25.44
N ALA A 10 4.00 -0.43 26.48
CA ALA A 10 4.64 -0.29 27.77
C ALA A 10 6.14 -0.61 27.68
N VAL A 11 6.97 0.15 28.38
CA VAL A 11 8.41 -0.09 28.50
C VAL A 11 8.67 -0.56 29.94
N PRO A 12 8.85 -1.88 30.15
CA PRO A 12 8.96 -2.47 31.48
C PRO A 12 10.23 -1.98 32.19
N SER A 13 10.13 -1.76 33.50
CA SER A 13 11.27 -1.36 34.33
C SER A 13 12.40 -2.42 34.30
N ILE A 14 13.63 -2.01 34.56
CA ILE A 14 14.77 -2.94 34.61
C ILE A 14 14.60 -3.88 35.80
N ALA A 15 14.09 -3.39 36.93
CA ALA A 15 13.81 -4.20 38.12
C ALA A 15 12.73 -5.26 37.88
N THR A 16 11.72 -4.96 37.06
CA THR A 16 10.69 -5.93 36.66
C THR A 16 11.28 -7.08 35.85
N LEU A 17 12.22 -6.79 34.95
CA LEU A 17 12.88 -7.79 34.11
C LEU A 17 14.00 -8.55 34.84
N HIS A 18 14.58 -7.95 35.88
CA HIS A 18 15.71 -8.49 36.64
C HIS A 18 15.42 -8.45 38.16
N PRO A 19 14.60 -9.38 38.69
CA PRO A 19 14.08 -9.31 40.06
C PRO A 19 15.16 -9.54 41.14
N ASN A 20 16.33 -10.05 40.78
CA ASN A 20 17.43 -10.32 41.71
C ASN A 20 18.35 -9.11 41.95
N LEU A 21 17.97 -7.92 41.46
CA LEU A 21 18.76 -6.71 41.66
C LEU A 21 18.70 -6.26 43.14
N PRO A 22 19.81 -5.74 43.70
CA PRO A 22 19.82 -5.27 45.08
C PRO A 22 18.90 -4.05 45.23
N GLN A 23 18.09 -4.02 46.29
CA GLN A 23 17.15 -2.92 46.51
C GLN A 23 17.84 -1.54 46.59
N SER A 24 19.06 -1.50 47.16
CA SER A 24 19.87 -0.28 47.21
C SER A 24 20.22 0.25 45.82
N LEU A 25 20.47 -0.65 44.87
CA LEU A 25 20.77 -0.30 43.49
C LEU A 25 19.52 0.18 42.75
N ILE A 26 18.40 -0.53 42.93
CA ILE A 26 17.09 -0.15 42.37
C ILE A 26 16.74 1.28 42.78
N GLN A 27 16.86 1.60 44.06
CA GLN A 27 16.56 2.94 44.59
C GLN A 27 17.54 4.00 44.10
N SER A 28 18.85 3.70 44.03
CA SER A 28 19.86 4.68 43.63
C SER A 28 19.80 5.07 42.16
N LEU A 29 19.31 4.17 41.29
CA LEU A 29 19.27 4.35 39.84
C LEU A 29 17.84 4.36 39.28
N HIS A 30 16.82 4.38 40.15
CA HIS A 30 15.40 4.37 39.76
C HIS A 30 15.06 3.24 38.77
N LEU A 31 15.58 2.04 39.01
CA LEU A 31 15.43 0.90 38.08
C LEU A 31 14.01 0.32 38.02
N ASP A 32 13.13 0.77 38.90
CA ASP A 32 11.72 0.40 39.07
C ASP A 32 10.76 1.26 38.23
N GLN A 33 11.26 2.28 37.53
CA GLN A 33 10.42 3.13 36.71
C GLN A 33 9.91 2.38 35.47
N GLU A 34 8.59 2.22 35.36
CA GLU A 34 7.91 1.72 34.17
C GLU A 34 7.30 2.89 33.37
N ILE A 35 7.18 2.71 32.05
CA ILE A 35 6.44 3.63 31.19
C ILE A 35 5.23 2.87 30.68
N ALA A 36 4.03 3.37 31.00
CA ALA A 36 2.82 2.72 30.54
C ALA A 36 2.57 3.01 29.06
N GLN A 37 1.82 2.13 28.40
CA GLN A 37 1.31 2.41 27.07
C GLN A 37 0.42 3.66 27.09
N GLY A 38 0.63 4.55 26.13
CA GLY A 38 -0.11 5.81 26.00
C GLY A 38 0.45 6.95 26.83
N ASP A 39 1.47 6.71 27.66
CA ASP A 39 2.11 7.77 28.42
C ASP A 39 2.79 8.78 27.50
N ILE A 40 2.65 10.04 27.89
CA ILE A 40 3.28 11.19 27.24
C ILE A 40 4.46 11.59 28.11
N GLN A 41 5.68 11.33 27.63
CA GLN A 41 6.90 11.66 28.38
C GLN A 41 7.69 12.76 27.69
N GLN A 42 8.42 13.54 28.48
CA GLN A 42 9.39 14.52 28.00
C GLN A 42 10.75 13.83 27.79
N ASN A 43 11.60 14.43 26.94
CA ASN A 43 12.91 13.88 26.57
C ASN A 43 13.83 13.62 27.78
N GLN A 44 13.57 14.27 28.91
CA GLN A 44 14.29 14.07 30.17
C GLN A 44 14.34 12.58 30.59
N LEU A 45 13.28 11.82 30.34
CA LEU A 45 13.24 10.40 30.71
C LEU A 45 14.20 9.54 29.86
N ALA A 46 14.38 9.91 28.58
CA ALA A 46 15.37 9.25 27.73
C ALA A 46 16.80 9.54 28.21
N GLU A 47 17.07 10.79 28.61
CA GLU A 47 18.36 11.20 29.19
C GLU A 47 18.64 10.48 30.51
N GLU A 48 17.65 10.40 31.41
CA GLU A 48 17.74 9.63 32.66
C GLU A 48 18.04 8.15 32.39
N SER A 49 17.38 7.53 31.40
CA SER A 49 17.63 6.14 31.04
C SER A 49 19.03 5.92 30.44
N GLU A 50 19.59 6.90 29.71
CA GLU A 50 20.98 6.85 29.24
C GLU A 50 21.97 6.95 30.40
N HIS A 51 21.71 7.82 31.37
CA HIS A 51 22.50 7.92 32.59
C HIS A 51 22.50 6.60 33.38
N VAL A 52 21.34 5.94 33.49
CA VAL A 52 21.22 4.61 34.12
C VAL A 52 22.04 3.55 33.37
N ALA A 53 21.95 3.51 32.03
CA ALA A 53 22.71 2.58 31.21
C ALA A 53 24.23 2.80 31.34
N ALA A 54 24.67 4.07 31.39
CA ALA A 54 26.07 4.44 31.61
C ALA A 54 26.53 4.06 33.04
N ALA A 55 25.71 4.34 34.05
CA ALA A 55 25.99 3.99 35.44
C ALA A 55 26.16 2.47 35.60
N LEU A 56 25.22 1.66 35.12
CA LEU A 56 25.31 0.19 35.17
C LEU A 56 26.52 -0.35 34.39
N SER A 57 26.86 0.28 33.26
CA SER A 57 28.07 -0.05 32.50
C SER A 57 29.34 0.21 33.30
N SER A 58 29.39 1.33 34.02
CA SER A 58 30.52 1.79 34.84
C SER A 58 30.71 1.03 36.15
N ILE A 59 29.70 0.29 36.63
CA ILE A 59 29.82 -0.55 37.82
C ILE A 59 30.89 -1.62 37.56
N HIS A 60 32.06 -1.40 38.16
CA HIS A 60 33.18 -2.32 38.12
C HIS A 60 32.92 -3.55 38.99
N ALA A 61 33.64 -4.61 38.63
CA ALA A 61 33.59 -5.98 39.10
C ALA A 61 33.52 -6.26 40.62
N ASN A 62 33.66 -5.28 41.52
CA ASN A 62 33.89 -5.55 42.94
C ASN A 62 32.75 -5.14 43.90
N GLY A 63 31.75 -4.37 43.46
CA GLY A 63 30.65 -3.91 44.34
C GLY A 63 29.34 -4.71 44.25
N TYR A 64 28.95 -5.13 43.04
CA TYR A 64 27.63 -5.72 42.77
C TYR A 64 27.67 -6.88 41.77
N LYS A 65 28.84 -7.53 41.62
CA LYS A 65 29.14 -8.50 40.55
C LYS A 65 28.16 -9.67 40.38
N PRO A 66 27.58 -10.27 41.44
CA PRO A 66 26.61 -11.35 41.23
C PRO A 66 25.25 -10.85 40.71
N ALA A 67 24.92 -9.56 40.90
CA ALA A 67 23.59 -9.03 40.60
C ALA A 67 23.54 -8.17 39.33
N VAL A 68 24.61 -7.43 39.00
CA VAL A 68 24.70 -6.65 37.75
C VAL A 68 25.39 -7.47 36.66
N THR A 69 24.60 -8.32 36.02
CA THR A 69 25.07 -9.18 34.92
C THR A 69 25.20 -8.41 33.61
N HIS A 70 25.79 -9.05 32.59
CA HIS A 70 25.80 -8.50 31.24
C HIS A 70 24.38 -8.23 30.71
N ASP A 71 23.42 -9.10 31.04
CA ASP A 71 22.03 -8.98 30.58
C ASP A 71 21.33 -7.78 31.21
N VAL A 72 21.61 -7.45 32.48
CA VAL A 72 21.12 -6.23 33.13
C VAL A 72 21.64 -5.00 32.39
N LYS A 73 22.93 -4.97 32.05
CA LYS A 73 23.54 -3.87 31.29
C LYS A 73 22.93 -3.75 29.90
N ALA A 74 22.79 -4.87 29.18
CA ALA A 74 22.16 -4.91 27.86
C ALA A 74 20.70 -4.44 27.90
N THR A 75 19.95 -4.83 28.93
CA THR A 75 18.56 -4.39 29.13
C THR A 75 18.48 -2.88 29.35
N ALA A 76 19.38 -2.31 30.15
CA ALA A 76 19.45 -0.87 30.37
C ALA A 76 19.77 -0.09 29.08
N ILE A 77 20.72 -0.58 28.29
CA ILE A 77 21.07 0.00 26.99
C ILE A 77 19.89 -0.07 26.03
N ASN A 78 19.26 -1.24 25.89
CA ASN A 78 18.12 -1.42 25.00
C ASN A 78 16.94 -0.53 25.40
N ARG A 79 16.71 -0.37 26.72
CA ARG A 79 15.71 0.56 27.24
C ARG A 79 16.04 2.00 26.84
N ALA A 80 17.26 2.48 27.11
CA ALA A 80 17.68 3.84 26.75
C ALA A 80 17.56 4.12 25.25
N VAL A 81 18.02 3.19 24.41
CA VAL A 81 17.90 3.26 22.94
C VAL A 81 16.43 3.31 22.51
N THR A 82 15.57 2.49 23.12
CA THR A 82 14.13 2.50 22.83
C THR A 82 13.53 3.87 23.12
N LEU A 83 13.79 4.44 24.30
CA LEU A 83 13.26 5.77 24.66
C LEU A 83 13.77 6.85 23.71
N ARG A 84 15.09 6.87 23.43
CA ARG A 84 15.69 7.85 22.53
C ARG A 84 15.12 7.74 21.11
N ASN A 85 14.92 6.53 20.61
CA ASN A 85 14.32 6.30 19.29
C ASN A 85 12.87 6.79 19.24
N THR A 86 12.06 6.53 20.26
CA THR A 86 10.66 7.02 20.32
C THR A 86 10.60 8.55 20.33
N HIS A 87 11.50 9.20 21.08
CA HIS A 87 11.63 10.66 21.06
C HIS A 87 12.11 11.20 19.71
N ALA A 88 13.12 10.58 19.11
CA ALA A 88 13.61 10.96 17.78
C ALA A 88 12.51 10.78 16.71
N GLN A 89 11.73 9.71 16.77
CA GLN A 89 10.60 9.47 15.88
C GLN A 89 9.56 10.58 15.97
N THR A 90 9.22 11.01 17.19
CA THR A 90 8.26 12.11 17.40
C THR A 90 8.84 13.45 16.93
N GLN A 91 10.09 13.76 17.31
CA GLN A 91 10.73 15.04 17.02
C GLN A 91 11.02 15.23 15.53
N PHE A 92 11.43 14.17 14.84
CA PHE A 92 11.82 14.21 13.42
C PHE A 92 10.76 13.63 12.49
N HIS A 93 9.58 13.28 13.01
CA HIS A 93 8.48 12.68 12.27
C HIS A 93 8.88 11.39 11.52
N CYS A 94 9.82 10.61 12.06
CA CYS A 94 10.29 9.35 11.46
C CYS A 94 9.30 8.18 11.64
N ASP A 95 8.06 8.44 12.09
CA ASP A 95 6.96 7.47 12.16
C ASP A 95 6.40 7.07 10.79
N ASP A 96 7.06 7.51 9.73
CA ASP A 96 6.56 7.54 8.37
C ASP A 96 6.69 6.23 7.60
N LEU A 97 6.82 5.10 8.32
CA LEU A 97 6.71 3.77 7.73
C LEU A 97 5.34 3.57 7.06
N THR A 98 4.32 4.31 7.50
CA THR A 98 3.01 4.34 6.86
C THR A 98 3.05 5.03 5.50
N GLU A 99 3.69 6.20 5.38
CA GLU A 99 3.86 6.87 4.08
C GLU A 99 4.81 6.09 3.17
N ILE A 100 5.91 5.54 3.69
CA ILE A 100 6.79 4.64 2.92
C ILE A 100 6.00 3.45 2.37
N ARG A 101 5.15 2.83 3.21
CA ARG A 101 4.25 1.76 2.75
C ARG A 101 3.28 2.26 1.68
N ASN A 102 2.68 3.45 1.84
CA ASN A 102 1.76 4.01 0.86
C ASN A 102 2.46 4.33 -0.47
N ILE A 103 3.68 4.87 -0.43
CA ILE A 103 4.53 5.12 -1.60
C ILE A 103 4.86 3.80 -2.30
N LEU A 104 5.25 2.76 -1.56
CA LEU A 104 5.54 1.44 -2.13
C LEU A 104 4.31 0.82 -2.80
N LEU A 105 3.14 0.90 -2.15
CA LEU A 105 1.88 0.44 -2.74
C LEU A 105 1.52 1.23 -4.00
N ASP A 106 1.77 2.54 -4.01
CA ASP A 106 1.53 3.37 -5.20
C ASP A 106 2.48 3.03 -6.35
N LEU A 107 3.77 2.86 -6.06
CA LEU A 107 4.77 2.42 -7.04
C LEU A 107 4.42 1.05 -7.62
N GLN A 108 3.97 0.11 -6.78
CA GLN A 108 3.52 -1.20 -7.25
C GLN A 108 2.33 -1.08 -8.21
N ARG A 109 1.32 -0.26 -7.87
CA ARG A 109 0.17 -0.02 -8.76
C ARG A 109 0.60 0.61 -10.09
N ARG A 110 1.49 1.60 -10.05
CA ARG A 110 2.02 2.23 -11.26
C ARG A 110 2.80 1.24 -12.12
N ALA A 111 3.62 0.38 -11.52
CA ALA A 111 4.39 -0.62 -12.25
C ALA A 111 3.48 -1.61 -13.00
N ILE A 112 2.44 -2.13 -12.33
CA ILE A 112 1.45 -3.03 -12.95
C ILE A 112 0.70 -2.31 -14.08
N GLN A 113 0.31 -1.04 -13.88
CA GLN A 113 -0.34 -0.25 -14.91
C GLN A 113 0.57 -0.01 -16.12
N GLN A 114 1.84 0.31 -15.91
CA GLN A 114 2.81 0.49 -16.99
C GLN A 114 3.03 -0.80 -17.77
N GLU A 115 3.10 -1.95 -17.10
CA GLU A 115 3.17 -3.25 -17.77
C GLU A 115 1.94 -3.52 -18.65
N ALA A 116 0.74 -3.17 -18.17
CA ALA A 116 -0.49 -3.26 -18.95
C ALA A 116 -0.46 -2.34 -20.18
N ILE A 117 -0.03 -1.08 -20.04
CA ILE A 117 0.12 -0.13 -21.15
C ILE A 117 1.12 -0.66 -22.19
N MET A 118 2.28 -1.15 -21.76
CA MET A 118 3.30 -1.72 -22.66
C MET A 118 2.77 -2.96 -23.39
N THR A 119 2.01 -3.81 -22.68
CA THR A 119 1.36 -4.99 -23.26
C THR A 119 0.33 -4.58 -24.30
N ASN A 120 -0.49 -3.58 -24.00
CA ASN A 120 -1.49 -3.05 -24.93
C ASN A 120 -0.86 -2.39 -26.15
N ALA A 121 0.25 -1.67 -26.01
CA ALA A 121 0.98 -1.12 -27.16
C ALA A 121 1.44 -2.23 -28.12
N ARG A 122 1.91 -3.38 -27.60
CA ARG A 122 2.26 -4.56 -28.41
C ARG A 122 1.03 -5.18 -29.07
N ILE A 123 -0.06 -5.32 -28.32
CA ILE A 123 -1.34 -5.85 -28.83
C ILE A 123 -1.89 -4.97 -29.96
N ILE A 124 -1.94 -3.65 -29.76
CA ILE A 124 -2.43 -2.68 -30.75
C ILE A 124 -1.59 -2.75 -32.01
N LYS A 125 -0.25 -2.74 -31.89
CA LYS A 125 0.65 -2.86 -33.06
C LYS A 125 0.43 -4.17 -33.82
N ARG A 126 0.24 -5.28 -33.11
CA ARG A 126 -0.09 -6.58 -33.71
C ARG A 126 -1.46 -6.52 -34.41
N ASN A 127 -2.47 -5.98 -33.75
CA ASN A 127 -3.82 -5.86 -34.30
C ASN A 127 -3.84 -4.99 -35.55
N GLN A 128 -3.12 -3.86 -35.54
CA GLN A 128 -2.95 -2.98 -36.69
C GLN A 128 -2.32 -3.72 -37.87
N HIS A 129 -1.28 -4.52 -37.62
CA HIS A 129 -0.67 -5.35 -38.64
C HIS A 129 -1.66 -6.38 -39.19
N LEU A 130 -2.34 -7.13 -38.32
CA LEU A 130 -3.35 -8.12 -38.72
C LEU A 130 -4.47 -7.50 -39.57
N ARG A 131 -4.96 -6.30 -39.22
CA ARG A 131 -5.95 -5.59 -40.03
C ARG A 131 -5.49 -5.31 -41.46
N SER A 132 -4.19 -5.04 -41.64
CA SER A 132 -3.62 -4.74 -42.95
C SER A 132 -3.30 -5.98 -43.78
N THR A 133 -2.94 -7.10 -43.14
CA THR A 133 -2.46 -8.30 -43.84
C THR A 133 -3.47 -9.44 -43.90
N THR A 134 -4.30 -9.58 -42.87
CA THR A 134 -5.31 -10.64 -42.74
C THR A 134 -6.58 -10.07 -42.09
N PRO A 135 -7.44 -9.34 -42.83
CA PRO A 135 -8.58 -8.62 -42.27
C PRO A 135 -9.57 -9.47 -41.45
N ASP A 136 -9.67 -10.77 -41.77
CA ASP A 136 -10.56 -11.73 -41.10
C ASP A 136 -9.91 -12.39 -39.87
N ALA A 137 -8.64 -12.10 -39.57
CA ALA A 137 -7.99 -12.66 -38.39
C ALA A 137 -8.59 -12.08 -37.09
N ALA A 138 -8.81 -12.96 -36.10
CA ALA A 138 -9.28 -12.55 -34.79
C ALA A 138 -8.27 -11.58 -34.12
N LEU A 139 -8.77 -10.42 -33.69
CA LEU A 139 -7.97 -9.44 -32.96
C LEU A 139 -7.81 -9.87 -31.50
N THR A 140 -6.65 -9.55 -30.93
CA THR A 140 -6.38 -9.80 -29.51
C THR A 140 -6.97 -8.67 -28.68
N ALA A 141 -7.71 -9.02 -27.62
CA ALA A 141 -8.22 -8.06 -26.66
C ALA A 141 -7.08 -7.39 -25.88
N PRO A 142 -7.08 -6.07 -25.71
CA PRO A 142 -6.22 -5.39 -24.75
C PRO A 142 -6.44 -5.92 -23.33
N VAL A 143 -5.46 -5.75 -22.46
CA VAL A 143 -5.60 -5.96 -21.02
C VAL A 143 -6.12 -4.69 -20.34
N LYS A 144 -6.77 -4.84 -19.19
CA LYS A 144 -7.26 -3.70 -18.40
C LYS A 144 -6.09 -2.87 -17.87
N GLU A 145 -6.12 -1.56 -18.10
CA GLU A 145 -5.07 -0.63 -17.63
C GLU A 145 -5.46 0.10 -16.34
N ILE A 146 -6.73 0.46 -16.21
CA ILE A 146 -7.23 1.31 -15.12
C ILE A 146 -8.01 0.46 -14.13
N THR A 147 -7.71 0.59 -12.84
CA THR A 147 -8.45 -0.08 -11.76
C THR A 147 -9.88 0.44 -11.67
N GLY A 148 -10.82 -0.38 -11.22
CA GLY A 148 -12.23 0.01 -11.02
C GLY A 148 -13.14 -0.43 -12.16
N SER A 149 -14.31 0.20 -12.25
CA SER A 149 -15.41 -0.21 -13.13
C SER A 149 -15.98 0.99 -13.88
N GLY A 150 -16.22 0.82 -15.19
CA GLY A 150 -16.87 1.82 -16.04
C GLY A 150 -18.38 1.90 -15.88
N LEU A 151 -18.95 1.40 -14.77
CA LEU A 151 -20.40 1.40 -14.53
C LEU A 151 -21.02 2.81 -14.62
N ASN A 152 -20.31 3.80 -14.08
CA ASN A 152 -20.74 5.20 -14.14
C ASN A 152 -20.72 5.73 -15.57
N LEU A 153 -19.70 5.37 -16.37
CA LEU A 153 -19.61 5.76 -17.78
C LEU A 153 -20.80 5.21 -18.58
N VAL A 154 -21.16 3.94 -18.37
CA VAL A 154 -22.33 3.35 -19.02
C VAL A 154 -23.63 4.04 -18.61
N THR A 155 -23.76 4.39 -17.33
CA THR A 155 -24.96 5.11 -16.83
C THR A 155 -25.11 6.46 -17.52
N VAL A 156 -23.99 7.19 -17.69
CA VAL A 156 -23.98 8.48 -18.41
C VAL A 156 -24.32 8.30 -19.89
N ILE A 157 -23.75 7.29 -20.56
CA ILE A 157 -24.00 7.02 -21.98
C ILE A 157 -25.45 6.56 -22.23
N ASN A 158 -26.05 5.80 -21.30
CA ASN A 158 -27.41 5.29 -21.46
C ASN A 158 -28.49 6.23 -20.92
N GLY A 159 -28.12 7.23 -20.11
CA GLY A 159 -29.06 8.06 -19.36
C GLY A 159 -29.85 7.28 -18.29
N VAL A 160 -29.62 5.98 -18.15
CA VAL A 160 -30.26 5.09 -17.18
C VAL A 160 -29.26 4.10 -16.62
N ALA A 161 -29.52 3.61 -15.41
CA ALA A 161 -28.69 2.59 -14.79
C ALA A 161 -28.62 1.34 -15.68
N PRO A 162 -27.43 0.78 -15.93
CA PRO A 162 -27.29 -0.43 -16.73
C PRO A 162 -27.96 -1.63 -16.06
N ALA A 163 -28.54 -2.52 -16.86
CA ALA A 163 -29.10 -3.77 -16.38
C ALA A 163 -28.07 -4.57 -15.56
N ALA A 164 -28.53 -5.38 -14.60
CA ALA A 164 -27.65 -6.15 -13.72
C ALA A 164 -26.64 -7.05 -14.46
N ALA A 165 -27.01 -7.56 -15.65
CA ALA A 165 -26.13 -8.36 -16.51
C ALA A 165 -24.97 -7.57 -17.14
N ILE A 166 -25.09 -6.24 -17.25
CA ILE A 166 -24.02 -5.32 -17.68
C ILE A 166 -23.23 -4.86 -16.45
N ALA A 167 -23.87 -4.71 -15.29
CA ALA A 167 -23.18 -4.34 -14.06
C ALA A 167 -22.24 -5.45 -13.53
N ASN A 168 -22.61 -6.72 -13.74
CA ASN A 168 -21.89 -7.89 -13.25
C ASN A 168 -21.09 -8.59 -14.36
N VAL A 169 -20.29 -7.85 -15.14
CA VAL A 169 -19.51 -8.41 -16.26
C VAL A 169 -18.56 -9.53 -15.81
N ASN A 170 -18.13 -9.52 -14.54
CA ASN A 170 -17.42 -10.63 -13.92
C ASN A 170 -17.46 -10.57 -12.38
N PRO A 171 -18.45 -11.21 -11.72
CA PRO A 171 -18.56 -11.17 -10.26
C PRO A 171 -17.38 -11.86 -9.56
N ALA A 172 -16.72 -12.82 -10.21
CA ALA A 172 -15.57 -13.53 -9.64
C ALA A 172 -14.30 -12.66 -9.56
N HIS A 173 -14.25 -11.58 -10.32
CA HIS A 173 -13.11 -10.66 -10.37
C HIS A 173 -13.60 -9.22 -10.14
N ASN A 174 -14.36 -8.97 -9.08
CA ASN A 174 -14.77 -7.61 -8.71
C ASN A 174 -13.99 -7.14 -7.46
N PRO A 175 -13.09 -6.13 -7.55
CA PRO A 175 -12.77 -5.33 -8.73
C PRO A 175 -11.90 -6.08 -9.76
N ILE A 176 -12.08 -5.76 -11.04
CA ILE A 176 -11.34 -6.40 -12.13
C ILE A 176 -9.89 -5.94 -12.06
N ALA A 177 -8.98 -6.90 -11.98
CA ALA A 177 -7.55 -6.63 -11.84
C ALA A 177 -6.94 -6.04 -13.12
N VAL A 178 -6.04 -5.08 -12.98
CA VAL A 178 -5.20 -4.57 -14.07
C VAL A 178 -4.36 -5.72 -14.64
N GLY A 179 -4.14 -5.72 -15.95
CA GLY A 179 -3.42 -6.79 -16.65
C GLY A 179 -4.30 -7.97 -17.09
N THR A 180 -5.60 -7.98 -16.75
CA THR A 180 -6.53 -9.02 -17.21
C THR A 180 -7.27 -8.61 -18.49
N ALA A 181 -7.46 -9.55 -19.41
CA ALA A 181 -8.24 -9.36 -20.64
C ALA A 181 -9.69 -9.82 -20.46
N HIS A 182 -10.62 -9.23 -21.21
CA HIS A 182 -12.02 -9.65 -21.20
C HIS A 182 -12.17 -11.08 -21.79
N PRO A 183 -12.80 -12.04 -21.08
CA PRO A 183 -12.76 -13.46 -21.44
C PRO A 183 -13.53 -13.82 -22.72
N ASN A 184 -14.59 -13.07 -23.03
CA ASN A 184 -15.46 -13.31 -24.18
C ASN A 184 -15.36 -12.17 -25.20
N PHE A 185 -14.14 -11.76 -25.53
CA PHE A 185 -13.91 -10.66 -26.45
C PHE A 185 -14.04 -11.12 -27.91
N ASP A 186 -15.10 -10.71 -28.58
CA ASP A 186 -15.25 -10.81 -30.04
C ASP A 186 -15.72 -9.46 -30.59
N PRO A 187 -14.85 -8.70 -31.26
CA PRO A 187 -15.18 -7.37 -31.70
C PRO A 187 -16.00 -7.34 -33.00
N THR A 188 -16.18 -8.47 -33.68
CA THR A 188 -16.88 -8.55 -34.98
C THR A 188 -18.39 -8.75 -34.83
N SER A 189 -18.84 -9.37 -33.73
CA SER A 189 -20.25 -9.72 -33.49
C SER A 189 -20.91 -8.94 -32.34
N MET A 190 -20.23 -7.95 -31.74
CA MET A 190 -20.67 -7.26 -30.51
C MET A 190 -22.08 -6.68 -30.58
N THR A 191 -22.95 -7.03 -29.65
CA THR A 191 -24.21 -6.29 -29.43
C THR A 191 -23.96 -4.99 -28.67
N SER A 192 -24.97 -4.11 -28.56
CA SER A 192 -24.88 -2.91 -27.70
C SER A 192 -24.54 -3.28 -26.26
N ASN A 193 -25.08 -4.40 -25.76
CA ASN A 193 -24.79 -4.90 -24.42
C ASN A 193 -23.32 -5.32 -24.27
N ASP A 194 -22.73 -5.92 -25.30
CA ASP A 194 -21.32 -6.32 -25.27
C ASP A 194 -20.40 -5.10 -25.26
N VAL A 195 -20.73 -4.06 -26.04
CA VAL A 195 -20.01 -2.77 -25.98
C VAL A 195 -20.06 -2.17 -24.57
N TYR A 196 -21.22 -2.17 -23.90
CA TYR A 196 -21.32 -1.68 -22.53
C TYR A 196 -20.54 -2.54 -21.54
N LYS A 197 -20.55 -3.87 -21.71
CA LYS A 197 -19.72 -4.77 -20.89
C LYS A 197 -18.23 -4.45 -21.04
N LEU A 198 -17.78 -4.10 -22.24
CA LEU A 198 -16.40 -3.65 -22.46
C LEU A 198 -16.12 -2.30 -21.78
N ILE A 199 -17.03 -1.32 -21.86
CA ILE A 199 -16.90 -0.04 -21.14
C ILE A 199 -16.77 -0.30 -19.63
N VAL A 200 -17.63 -1.15 -19.06
CA VAL A 200 -17.57 -1.53 -17.65
C VAL A 200 -16.25 -2.22 -17.31
N TRP A 201 -15.83 -3.19 -18.14
CA TRP A 201 -14.61 -3.96 -17.94
C TRP A 201 -13.35 -3.09 -18.01
N TYR A 202 -13.17 -2.32 -19.07
CA TYR A 202 -11.97 -1.54 -19.33
C TYR A 202 -11.98 -0.18 -18.65
N ASN A 203 -13.13 0.28 -18.15
CA ASN A 203 -13.33 1.62 -17.59
C ASN A 203 -12.97 2.72 -18.62
N GLN A 204 -13.44 2.54 -19.85
CA GLN A 204 -13.13 3.40 -21.00
C GLN A 204 -14.41 3.66 -21.79
N ASP A 205 -14.68 4.91 -22.18
CA ASP A 205 -15.90 5.29 -22.93
C ASP A 205 -15.75 5.11 -24.46
N TYR A 206 -14.52 4.96 -24.96
CA TYR A 206 -14.17 4.87 -26.38
C TYR A 206 -14.67 6.06 -27.22
N GLY A 207 -14.99 7.20 -26.59
CA GLY A 207 -15.66 8.33 -27.25
C GLY A 207 -17.07 8.01 -27.73
N ILE A 208 -17.76 7.04 -27.13
CA ILE A 208 -19.14 6.67 -27.47
C ILE A 208 -20.13 7.68 -26.89
N PHE A 209 -21.09 8.11 -27.71
CA PHE A 209 -22.17 9.01 -27.32
C PHE A 209 -23.54 8.29 -27.32
N PRO A 210 -24.53 8.79 -26.55
CA PRO A 210 -25.87 8.17 -26.48
C PRO A 210 -26.52 7.98 -27.86
N ALA A 211 -26.35 8.95 -28.77
CA ALA A 211 -26.96 8.95 -30.10
C ALA A 211 -26.26 8.03 -31.12
N ASP A 212 -25.10 7.47 -30.80
CA ASP A 212 -24.36 6.63 -31.74
C ASP A 212 -25.15 5.36 -32.07
N SER A 213 -25.22 5.01 -33.35
CA SER A 213 -25.73 3.72 -33.80
C SER A 213 -24.80 2.58 -33.35
N LEU A 214 -25.30 1.34 -33.32
CA LEU A 214 -24.47 0.17 -32.99
C LEU A 214 -23.24 0.05 -33.92
N GLY A 215 -23.39 0.35 -35.21
CA GLY A 215 -22.29 0.38 -36.17
C GLY A 215 -21.21 1.37 -35.76
N ALA A 216 -21.59 2.63 -35.47
CA ALA A 216 -20.65 3.66 -35.05
C ALA A 216 -19.91 3.30 -33.74
N ARG A 217 -20.60 2.65 -32.79
CA ARG A 217 -19.98 2.18 -31.54
C ARG A 217 -18.98 1.05 -31.78
N ARG A 218 -19.32 0.09 -32.64
CA ARG A 218 -18.40 -0.97 -33.06
C ARG A 218 -17.16 -0.36 -33.73
N ASP A 219 -17.34 0.60 -34.63
CA ASP A 219 -16.22 1.27 -35.31
C ASP A 219 -15.30 2.00 -34.32
N LYS A 220 -15.85 2.66 -33.31
CA LYS A 220 -15.04 3.30 -32.23
C LYS A 220 -14.26 2.28 -31.41
N VAL A 221 -14.87 1.16 -31.03
CA VAL A 221 -14.15 0.06 -30.35
C VAL A 221 -13.08 -0.52 -31.27
N MET A 222 -13.37 -0.73 -32.56
CA MET A 222 -12.39 -1.20 -33.53
C MET A 222 -11.21 -0.24 -33.68
N HIS A 223 -11.50 1.06 -33.71
CA HIS A 223 -10.49 2.11 -33.76
C HIS A 223 -9.58 2.04 -32.54
N TRP A 224 -10.15 1.91 -31.34
CA TRP A 224 -9.41 1.73 -30.09
C TRP A 224 -8.49 0.49 -30.10
N LEU A 225 -8.91 -0.63 -30.68
CA LEU A 225 -8.11 -1.86 -30.74
C LEU A 225 -6.89 -1.78 -31.65
N THR A 226 -6.86 -0.80 -32.56
CA THR A 226 -5.94 -0.77 -33.70
C THR A 226 -5.16 0.53 -33.80
N THR A 227 -5.55 1.54 -33.01
CA THR A 227 -4.92 2.86 -33.01
C THR A 227 -4.33 3.13 -31.64
N PRO A 228 -3.02 3.43 -31.54
CA PRO A 228 -2.43 3.85 -30.27
C PRO A 228 -3.07 5.17 -29.82
N ILE A 229 -3.55 5.18 -28.58
CA ILE A 229 -4.00 6.41 -27.91
C ILE A 229 -2.74 7.08 -27.38
N PHE A 230 -2.34 8.21 -27.97
CA PHE A 230 -1.25 9.05 -27.49
C PHE A 230 -1.82 10.26 -26.76
#